data_AF-A0AAW9L0F0-F1
#
_entry.id   AF-A0AAW9L0F0-F1
#
_cell.length_a   1.000
_cell.length_b   1.000
_cell.length_c   1.000
_cell.angle_alpha   90.00
_cell.angle_beta   90.00
_cell.angle_gamma   90.00
#
_symmetry.space_group_name_H-M   'P 1'
#
loop_
_entity.id
_entity.type
_entity.pdbx_description
1 polymer ?
#
loop_
_entity_poly.entity_id
_entity_poly.type
_entity_poly.pdbx_seq_one_letter_code
_entity_poly.pdbx_strand_id
1 'polypeptide(L)'
;MYDTNGAVTDSVTITDTADGTSQSQGDVTDGDSPSFAGTVVDDLGGDEANYEASYNVTDRTNFGSVKVSYENLDSGGADATYTSTDPRTNVDDYAEASFGGTAGDEYRITIQLLDTAGVVVDERVETDVADGTDPSGNADLSRPTSPTLTSTSVKDKTKFGTADYQVQFTVSDPNSEFTSLEVIFRNTDAAWATETKTSTATNGNVKYSAGGVGGDTYEIVVRVLDTDGIVVDEQVITDVADGTDP
;
A
#
# COMPACT_ATOMS: atom_id res chain seq x y z
N MET A 1 44.06 9.83 12.77
CA MET A 1 44.86 11.05 12.48
C MET A 1 43.89 12.07 11.92
N TYR A 2 43.87 13.31 12.42
CA TYR A 2 42.95 14.35 11.94
C TYR A 2 43.53 15.05 10.70
N ASP A 3 42.70 15.41 9.73
CA ASP A 3 43.08 16.40 8.72
C ASP A 3 42.91 17.83 9.24
N THR A 4 43.56 18.79 8.58
CA THR A 4 43.67 20.19 9.03
C THR A 4 42.39 21.01 8.93
N ASN A 5 41.27 20.43 8.48
CA ASN A 5 39.97 21.11 8.35
C ASN A 5 38.94 20.65 9.39
N GLY A 6 39.29 19.72 10.29
CA GLY A 6 38.37 19.22 11.32
C GLY A 6 37.27 18.32 10.78
N ALA A 7 37.39 17.83 9.54
CA ALA A 7 36.54 16.79 9.00
C ALA A 7 37.21 15.43 9.24
N VAL A 8 36.47 14.48 9.83
CA VAL A 8 36.88 13.09 9.92
C VAL A 8 36.21 12.36 8.77
N THR A 9 36.98 11.95 7.77
CA THR A 9 36.61 10.88 6.86
C THR A 9 37.38 9.64 7.28
N ASP A 10 36.71 8.76 8.02
CA ASP A 10 37.21 7.42 8.31
C ASP A 10 36.81 6.52 7.14
N SER A 11 37.77 6.19 6.27
CA SER A 11 37.55 5.23 5.20
C SER A 11 38.09 3.88 5.64
N VAL A 12 37.21 3.00 6.09
CA VAL A 12 37.51 1.59 6.34
C VAL A 12 37.42 0.84 5.01
N THR A 13 38.46 0.09 4.66
CA THR A 13 38.40 -0.91 3.58
C THR A 13 38.32 -2.29 4.23
N ILE A 14 37.20 -2.98 4.02
CA ILE A 14 36.98 -4.35 4.48
C ILE A 14 37.24 -5.30 3.31
N THR A 15 37.90 -6.42 3.57
CA THR A 15 38.08 -7.52 2.62
C THR A 15 37.55 -8.78 3.28
N ASP A 16 36.50 -9.39 2.71
CA ASP A 16 35.85 -10.57 3.27
C ASP A 16 36.29 -11.89 2.58
N THR A 17 36.16 -12.99 3.32
CA THR A 17 36.31 -14.38 2.87
C THR A 17 35.05 -15.16 3.29
N ALA A 18 34.20 -15.52 2.33
CA ALA A 18 32.94 -16.22 2.56
C ALA A 18 33.12 -17.54 3.35
N ASP A 19 32.74 -17.55 4.64
CA ASP A 19 32.81 -18.75 5.50
C ASP A 19 31.52 -19.06 6.30
N GLY A 20 30.44 -18.29 6.10
CA GLY A 20 29.14 -18.57 6.72
C GLY A 20 29.07 -18.24 8.22
N THR A 21 29.97 -17.43 8.76
CA THR A 21 29.85 -16.90 10.12
C THR A 21 29.35 -15.45 10.11
N SER A 22 28.07 -15.27 10.46
CA SER A 22 27.41 -13.95 10.54
C SER A 22 28.10 -13.04 11.56
N GLN A 23 28.34 -11.77 11.22
CA GLN A 23 28.60 -10.73 12.23
C GLN A 23 27.78 -9.47 11.99
N SER A 24 27.18 -9.03 13.09
CA SER A 24 26.57 -7.72 13.30
C SER A 24 27.49 -6.57 12.89
N GLN A 25 26.91 -5.61 12.18
CA GLN A 25 27.43 -4.29 11.79
C GLN A 25 28.21 -4.22 10.46
N GLY A 26 27.50 -3.94 9.37
CA GLY A 26 28.00 -2.93 8.42
C GLY A 26 27.71 -3.11 6.95
N ASP A 27 27.48 -4.33 6.46
CA ASP A 27 27.01 -4.62 5.10
C ASP A 27 26.58 -6.09 5.05
N VAL A 28 25.34 -6.35 4.66
CA VAL A 28 24.66 -7.66 4.67
C VAL A 28 24.26 -8.10 3.26
N THR A 29 24.66 -7.35 2.23
CA THR A 29 24.34 -7.68 0.84
C THR A 29 25.50 -8.41 0.19
N ASP A 30 25.43 -9.75 0.15
CA ASP A 30 26.19 -10.52 -0.82
C ASP A 30 25.62 -10.21 -2.22
N GLY A 31 26.36 -10.48 -3.29
CA GLY A 31 25.92 -10.21 -4.66
C GLY A 31 24.67 -11.00 -5.08
N ASP A 32 24.21 -11.93 -4.26
CA ASP A 32 22.98 -12.71 -4.42
C ASP A 32 21.95 -12.47 -3.29
N SER A 33 22.15 -11.44 -2.46
CA SER A 33 21.14 -11.04 -1.47
C SER A 33 19.87 -10.52 -2.17
N PRO A 34 18.68 -10.95 -1.72
CA PRO A 34 17.44 -10.42 -2.27
C PRO A 34 17.32 -8.93 -1.93
N SER A 35 16.64 -8.19 -2.80
CA SER A 35 16.38 -6.75 -2.65
C SER A 35 14.95 -6.41 -3.04
N PHE A 36 14.41 -5.29 -2.58
CA PHE A 36 13.15 -4.78 -3.08
C PHE A 36 13.35 -4.17 -4.47
N ALA A 37 12.61 -4.66 -5.46
CA ALA A 37 12.42 -3.98 -6.73
C ALA A 37 11.46 -2.78 -6.60
N GLY A 38 10.61 -2.81 -5.57
CA GLY A 38 9.67 -1.74 -5.23
C GLY A 38 8.82 -2.12 -4.02
N THR A 39 8.35 -1.12 -3.31
CA THR A 39 7.40 -1.24 -2.20
C THR A 39 6.35 -0.14 -2.31
N VAL A 40 5.17 -0.40 -1.78
CA VAL A 40 4.03 0.52 -1.71
C VAL A 40 3.44 0.39 -0.31
N VAL A 41 3.05 1.51 0.27
CA VAL A 41 2.26 1.59 1.50
C VAL A 41 1.06 2.46 1.16
N ASP A 42 -0.13 1.87 1.20
CA ASP A 42 -1.38 2.58 0.91
C ASP A 42 -2.11 2.87 2.22
N ASP A 43 -2.51 4.12 2.42
CA ASP A 43 -3.42 4.53 3.49
C ASP A 43 -4.84 4.60 2.92
N LEU A 44 -5.68 3.65 3.33
CA LEU A 44 -7.05 3.58 2.85
C LEU A 44 -7.95 4.62 3.52
N GLY A 45 -7.54 5.13 4.69
CA GLY A 45 -8.32 6.01 5.54
C GLY A 45 -9.57 5.35 6.11
N GLY A 46 -10.49 6.18 6.60
CA GLY A 46 -11.74 5.75 7.22
C GLY A 46 -11.86 6.20 8.68
N ASP A 47 -12.71 5.52 9.45
CA ASP A 47 -12.93 5.82 10.88
C ASP A 47 -11.79 5.28 11.79
N GLU A 48 -10.82 4.58 11.21
CA GLU A 48 -9.66 3.99 11.87
C GLU A 48 -8.45 3.93 10.92
N ALA A 49 -7.26 3.72 11.47
CA ALA A 49 -6.07 3.47 10.68
C ALA A 49 -6.22 2.19 9.86
N ASN A 50 -5.98 2.32 8.56
CA ASN A 50 -6.22 1.27 7.59
C ASN A 50 -5.11 1.30 6.54
N TYR A 51 -4.19 0.34 6.64
CA TYR A 51 -3.00 0.29 5.81
C TYR A 51 -2.89 -1.02 5.05
N GLU A 52 -2.37 -0.93 3.84
CA GLU A 52 -1.90 -2.07 3.07
C GLU A 52 -0.44 -1.86 2.66
N ALA A 53 0.33 -2.95 2.57
CA ALA A 53 1.71 -2.88 2.12
C ALA A 53 1.98 -3.90 1.01
N SER A 54 2.29 -3.41 -0.18
CA SER A 54 2.64 -4.23 -1.34
C SER A 54 4.13 -4.19 -1.64
N TYR A 55 4.70 -5.29 -2.14
CA TYR A 55 6.11 -5.33 -2.51
C TYR A 55 6.41 -6.31 -3.65
N ASN A 56 7.59 -6.13 -4.26
CA ASN A 56 8.17 -7.07 -5.20
C ASN A 56 9.66 -7.25 -4.92
N VAL A 57 10.09 -8.51 -4.78
CA VAL A 57 11.49 -8.87 -4.47
C VAL A 57 12.23 -9.34 -5.73
N THR A 58 13.44 -8.83 -5.92
CA THR A 58 14.46 -9.30 -6.87
C THR A 58 15.45 -10.25 -6.21
N ASP A 59 16.20 -11.01 -7.02
CA ASP A 59 17.24 -11.93 -6.55
C ASP A 59 16.76 -12.96 -5.51
N ARG A 60 15.66 -13.63 -5.88
CA ARG A 60 14.86 -14.51 -5.00
C ARG A 60 15.54 -15.81 -4.55
N THR A 61 16.78 -16.08 -4.95
CA THR A 61 17.48 -17.33 -4.61
C THR A 61 17.66 -17.48 -3.10
N ASN A 62 17.99 -16.38 -2.42
CA ASN A 62 18.20 -16.33 -0.97
C ASN A 62 17.04 -15.63 -0.23
N PHE A 63 15.90 -15.43 -0.88
CA PHE A 63 14.72 -14.85 -0.25
C PHE A 63 14.16 -15.77 0.84
N GLY A 64 14.00 -15.22 2.05
CA GLY A 64 13.33 -15.89 3.16
C GLY A 64 11.89 -15.42 3.30
N SER A 65 11.70 -14.15 3.67
CA SER A 65 10.39 -13.58 3.95
C SER A 65 10.42 -12.05 3.93
N VAL A 66 9.26 -11.41 3.82
CA VAL A 66 9.08 -10.00 4.16
C VAL A 66 8.30 -9.88 5.45
N LYS A 67 8.72 -8.96 6.32
CA LYS A 67 8.02 -8.60 7.54
C LYS A 67 7.54 -7.16 7.45
N VAL A 68 6.24 -6.94 7.64
CA VAL A 68 5.63 -5.60 7.70
C VAL A 68 5.23 -5.33 9.13
N SER A 69 5.68 -4.21 9.70
CA SER A 69 5.34 -3.81 11.07
C SER A 69 4.73 -2.42 11.07
N TYR A 70 3.63 -2.26 11.80
CA TYR A 70 2.93 -1.01 12.04
C TYR A 70 3.07 -0.69 13.53
N GLU A 71 3.64 0.46 13.85
CA GLU A 71 3.83 0.96 15.22
C GLU A 71 3.06 2.27 15.34
N ASN A 72 2.03 2.33 16.19
CA ASN A 72 1.32 3.57 16.46
C ASN A 72 2.19 4.43 17.40
N LEU A 73 2.49 5.67 17.00
CA LEU A 73 3.37 6.57 17.73
C LEU A 73 2.62 7.47 18.71
N ASP A 74 1.32 7.66 18.50
CA ASP A 74 0.46 8.51 19.33
C ASP A 74 -0.22 7.75 20.47
N SER A 75 -0.49 6.46 20.25
CA SER A 75 -1.16 5.59 21.20
C SER A 75 -0.33 4.34 21.51
N GLY A 76 -0.47 3.79 22.72
CA GLY A 76 0.25 2.57 23.13
C GLY A 76 -0.39 1.26 22.64
N GLY A 77 -1.16 1.30 21.55
CA GLY A 77 -1.92 0.17 21.00
C GLY A 77 -2.02 0.23 19.48
N ALA A 78 -2.72 -0.73 18.87
CA ALA A 78 -2.83 -0.87 17.41
C ALA A 78 -1.51 -1.15 16.66
N ASP A 79 -0.49 -1.61 17.39
CA ASP A 79 0.71 -2.19 16.82
C ASP A 79 0.40 -3.57 16.23
N ALA A 80 0.95 -3.85 15.05
CA ALA A 80 0.83 -5.14 14.42
C ALA A 80 2.06 -5.50 13.59
N THR A 81 2.21 -6.79 13.33
CA THR A 81 3.31 -7.30 12.52
C THR A 81 2.83 -8.51 11.74
N TYR A 82 3.07 -8.48 10.43
CA TYR A 82 2.73 -9.54 9.50
C TYR A 82 3.97 -10.03 8.79
N THR A 83 3.94 -11.27 8.33
CA THR A 83 5.07 -11.89 7.65
C THR A 83 4.56 -12.73 6.50
N SER A 84 5.16 -12.54 5.33
CA SER A 84 4.86 -13.32 4.14
C SER A 84 6.12 -13.96 3.58
N THR A 85 5.96 -15.20 3.12
CA THR A 85 6.99 -15.97 2.40
C THR A 85 6.79 -15.90 0.89
N ASP A 86 5.87 -15.08 0.41
CA ASP A 86 5.69 -14.83 -1.02
C ASP A 86 6.58 -13.65 -1.43
N PRO A 87 7.39 -13.77 -2.49
CA PRO A 87 8.34 -12.73 -2.90
C PRO A 87 7.67 -11.55 -3.60
N ARG A 88 6.36 -11.61 -3.82
CA ARG A 88 5.54 -10.54 -4.37
C ARG A 88 4.12 -10.76 -3.85
N THR A 89 3.59 -9.79 -3.10
CA THR A 89 2.24 -9.88 -2.53
C THR A 89 1.78 -8.50 -2.05
N ASN A 90 0.50 -8.38 -1.71
CA ASN A 90 -0.07 -7.34 -0.88
C ASN A 90 -0.31 -7.89 0.53
N VAL A 91 0.14 -7.18 1.55
CA VAL A 91 -0.14 -7.48 2.96
C VAL A 91 -1.26 -6.53 3.41
N ASP A 92 -2.47 -7.04 3.42
CA ASP A 92 -3.72 -6.33 3.76
C ASP A 92 -4.26 -6.68 5.15
N ASP A 93 -3.61 -7.58 5.89
CA ASP A 93 -4.07 -8.03 7.21
C ASP A 93 -4.23 -6.89 8.24
N TYR A 94 -3.55 -5.75 8.08
CA TYR A 94 -3.74 -4.59 8.96
C TYR A 94 -5.11 -3.94 8.72
N ALA A 95 -5.48 -3.77 7.45
CA ALA A 95 -6.79 -3.30 7.02
C ALA A 95 -7.93 -4.15 7.59
N GLU A 96 -7.72 -5.46 7.75
CA GLU A 96 -8.72 -6.39 8.27
C GLU A 96 -8.85 -6.42 9.80
N ALA A 97 -7.84 -5.96 10.54
CA ALA A 97 -7.72 -6.21 11.98
C ALA A 97 -8.58 -5.28 12.87
N SER A 98 -9.11 -4.19 12.32
CA SER A 98 -9.97 -3.16 12.97
C SER A 98 -9.50 -2.71 14.35
N PHE A 99 -8.82 -1.55 14.40
CA PHE A 99 -8.18 -1.03 15.60
C PHE A 99 -8.93 0.09 16.33
N GLY A 100 -10.03 0.60 15.74
CA GLY A 100 -11.02 1.50 16.31
C GLY A 100 -10.48 2.80 16.92
N GLY A 101 -10.82 3.95 16.33
CA GLY A 101 -10.46 5.25 16.90
C GLY A 101 -8.98 5.60 16.78
N THR A 102 -8.30 5.01 15.80
CA THR A 102 -6.92 5.29 15.41
C THR A 102 -6.81 6.19 14.18
N ALA A 103 -7.93 6.69 13.65
CA ALA A 103 -7.93 7.65 12.57
C ALA A 103 -7.24 8.95 13.00
N GLY A 104 -6.29 9.41 12.20
CA GLY A 104 -5.47 10.60 12.44
C GLY A 104 -4.29 10.39 13.39
N ASP A 105 -4.04 9.17 13.87
CA ASP A 105 -2.82 8.85 14.62
C ASP A 105 -1.61 8.74 13.67
N GLU A 106 -0.42 9.11 14.14
CA GLU A 106 0.85 8.91 13.44
C GLU A 106 1.38 7.48 13.64
N TYR A 107 1.79 6.84 12.55
CA TYR A 107 2.34 5.49 12.52
C TYR A 107 3.77 5.49 11.97
N ARG A 108 4.61 4.59 12.50
CA ARG A 108 5.82 4.12 11.82
C ARG A 108 5.54 2.79 11.13
N ILE A 109 5.80 2.74 9.84
CA ILE A 109 5.59 1.56 9.00
C ILE A 109 6.95 1.07 8.54
N THR A 110 7.27 -0.19 8.85
CA THR A 110 8.56 -0.81 8.56
C THR A 110 8.37 -2.07 7.74
N ILE A 111 8.93 -2.10 6.53
CA ILE A 111 8.94 -3.25 5.62
C ILE A 111 10.37 -3.79 5.56
N GLN A 112 10.60 -4.98 6.13
CA GLN A 112 11.92 -5.61 6.19
C GLN A 112 11.96 -6.83 5.27
N LEU A 113 12.99 -6.91 4.43
CA LEU A 113 13.30 -8.09 3.63
C LEU A 113 14.30 -8.96 4.36
N LEU A 114 13.94 -10.21 4.61
CA LEU A 114 14.78 -11.19 5.28
C LEU A 114 15.26 -12.25 4.30
N ASP A 115 16.54 -12.62 4.41
CA ASP A 115 17.10 -13.76 3.70
C ASP A 115 16.67 -15.11 4.33
N THR A 116 17.10 -16.23 3.74
CA THR A 116 16.82 -17.58 4.27
C THR A 116 17.40 -17.87 5.66
N ALA A 117 18.35 -17.07 6.13
CA ALA A 117 18.91 -17.15 7.48
C ALA A 117 18.15 -16.27 8.50
N GLY A 118 17.17 -15.48 8.04
CA GLY A 118 16.41 -14.55 8.86
C GLY A 118 17.16 -13.24 9.12
N VAL A 119 18.16 -12.91 8.32
CA VAL A 119 18.89 -11.63 8.39
C VAL A 119 18.16 -10.61 7.54
N VAL A 120 17.94 -9.40 8.10
CA VAL A 120 17.41 -8.27 7.32
C VAL A 120 18.48 -7.82 6.33
N VAL A 121 18.17 -7.86 5.04
CA VAL A 121 19.08 -7.52 3.93
C VAL A 121 18.63 -6.31 3.13
N ASP A 122 17.38 -5.88 3.28
CA ASP A 122 16.83 -4.64 2.74
C ASP A 122 15.68 -4.14 3.64
N GLU A 123 15.44 -2.83 3.67
CA GLU A 123 14.45 -2.21 4.56
C GLU A 123 13.90 -0.90 4.00
N ARG A 124 12.58 -0.70 4.17
CA ARG A 124 11.92 0.60 4.07
C ARG A 124 11.31 0.95 5.42
N VAL A 125 11.54 2.18 5.88
CA VAL A 125 10.90 2.77 7.06
C VAL A 125 10.28 4.09 6.64
N GLU A 126 8.99 4.26 6.89
CA GLU A 126 8.28 5.52 6.68
C GLU A 126 7.44 5.86 7.90
N THR A 127 7.07 7.13 8.01
CA THR A 127 6.06 7.59 8.97
C THR A 127 4.89 8.19 8.22
N ASP A 128 3.68 7.95 8.70
CA ASP A 128 2.46 8.37 8.04
C ASP A 128 1.36 8.71 9.05
N VAL A 129 0.46 9.62 8.70
CA VAL A 129 -0.73 9.92 9.50
C VAL A 129 -1.91 9.21 8.88
N ALA A 130 -2.63 8.40 9.67
CA ALA A 130 -3.76 7.61 9.21
C ALA A 130 -4.97 8.48 8.80
N ASP A 131 -4.89 9.15 7.65
CA ASP A 131 -5.85 10.13 7.13
C ASP A 131 -6.36 9.81 5.72
N GLY A 132 -5.90 8.71 5.12
CA GLY A 132 -6.23 8.26 3.78
C GLY A 132 -5.31 8.80 2.68
N THR A 133 -4.25 9.52 3.04
CA THR A 133 -3.23 10.00 2.11
C THR A 133 -2.00 9.11 2.17
N ASP A 134 -1.66 8.45 1.07
CA ASP A 134 -0.51 7.56 1.06
C ASP A 134 0.81 8.30 1.38
N PRO A 135 1.73 7.68 2.14
CA PRO A 135 3.05 8.24 2.35
C PRO A 135 3.87 8.27 1.05
N SER A 136 4.86 9.15 1.00
CA SER A 136 5.74 9.25 -0.17
C SER A 136 6.59 7.98 -0.39
N GLY A 137 7.10 7.81 -1.61
CA GLY A 137 8.05 6.73 -1.93
C GLY A 137 7.42 5.45 -2.47
N ASN A 138 6.12 5.43 -2.73
CA ASN A 138 5.44 4.32 -3.38
C ASN A 138 5.95 4.10 -4.81
N ALA A 139 6.29 2.84 -5.12
CA ALA A 139 6.73 2.41 -6.43
C ALA A 139 5.55 2.02 -7.33
N ASP A 140 5.77 2.06 -8.65
CA ASP A 140 4.87 1.37 -9.59
C ASP A 140 5.21 -0.12 -9.59
N LEU A 141 4.28 -0.94 -9.08
CA LEU A 141 4.42 -2.39 -9.02
C LEU A 141 3.78 -3.12 -10.21
N SER A 142 3.31 -2.39 -11.22
CA SER A 142 2.78 -2.96 -12.46
C SER A 142 3.87 -3.70 -13.26
N ARG A 143 3.42 -4.63 -14.10
CA ARG A 143 4.24 -5.41 -15.03
C ARG A 143 3.74 -5.18 -16.45
N PRO A 144 4.54 -5.46 -17.49
CA PRO A 144 4.06 -5.40 -18.87
C PRO A 144 2.84 -6.29 -19.16
N THR A 145 2.59 -7.28 -18.32
CA THR A 145 1.45 -8.20 -18.41
C THR A 145 0.27 -7.85 -17.51
N SER A 146 0.41 -6.86 -16.63
CA SER A 146 -0.61 -6.48 -15.66
C SER A 146 -1.92 -6.06 -16.34
N PRO A 147 -3.07 -6.35 -15.71
CA PRO A 147 -4.34 -5.79 -16.12
C PRO A 147 -4.32 -4.27 -15.98
N THR A 148 -5.10 -3.58 -16.81
CA THR A 148 -5.16 -2.11 -16.83
C THR A 148 -6.61 -1.61 -16.92
N LEU A 149 -6.90 -0.50 -16.28
CA LEU A 149 -8.18 0.18 -16.30
C LEU A 149 -8.29 1.00 -17.60
N THR A 150 -9.05 0.47 -18.57
CA THR A 150 -9.21 1.12 -19.88
C THR A 150 -10.28 2.19 -19.93
N SER A 151 -11.26 2.13 -19.02
CA SER A 151 -12.28 3.15 -18.91
C SER A 151 -12.92 3.13 -17.54
N THR A 152 -13.18 4.33 -17.03
CA THR A 152 -13.94 4.57 -15.80
C THR A 152 -14.91 5.72 -16.05
N SER A 153 -16.13 5.61 -15.53
CA SER A 153 -17.05 6.75 -15.45
C SER A 153 -17.87 6.67 -14.17
N VAL A 154 -17.99 7.81 -13.50
CA VAL A 154 -18.82 7.96 -12.31
C VAL A 154 -20.13 8.61 -12.74
N LYS A 155 -21.23 8.11 -12.19
CA LYS A 155 -22.52 8.79 -12.21
C LYS A 155 -22.91 9.16 -10.80
N ASP A 156 -23.09 10.46 -10.57
CA ASP A 156 -23.67 10.96 -9.34
C ASP A 156 -25.20 11.05 -9.50
N LYS A 157 -25.92 10.33 -8.63
CA LYS A 157 -27.39 10.31 -8.58
C LYS A 157 -27.91 10.83 -7.25
N THR A 158 -27.05 11.54 -6.51
CA THR A 158 -27.35 12.09 -5.21
C THR A 158 -28.62 12.91 -5.25
N LYS A 159 -29.49 12.65 -4.27
CA LYS A 159 -30.78 13.32 -4.11
C LYS A 159 -31.25 13.21 -2.68
N PHE A 160 -32.00 14.22 -2.24
CA PHE A 160 -32.63 14.23 -0.91
C PHE A 160 -31.67 13.97 0.26
N GLY A 161 -30.40 14.42 0.13
CA GLY A 161 -29.38 14.25 1.16
C GLY A 161 -28.75 12.86 1.23
N THR A 162 -28.96 12.02 0.21
CA THR A 162 -28.36 10.68 0.11
C THR A 162 -27.36 10.65 -1.03
N ALA A 163 -26.07 10.46 -0.72
CA ALA A 163 -25.06 10.15 -1.72
C ALA A 163 -25.44 8.84 -2.44
N ASP A 164 -25.38 8.84 -3.77
CA ASP A 164 -25.74 7.68 -4.61
C ASP A 164 -24.84 7.67 -5.85
N TYR A 165 -23.80 6.84 -5.81
CA TYR A 165 -22.81 6.73 -6.87
C TYR A 165 -22.97 5.43 -7.66
N GLN A 166 -22.75 5.52 -8.97
CA GLN A 166 -22.53 4.36 -9.81
C GLN A 166 -21.24 4.52 -10.63
N VAL A 167 -20.27 3.66 -10.37
CA VAL A 167 -19.00 3.60 -11.11
C VAL A 167 -19.13 2.51 -12.17
N GLN A 168 -18.98 2.88 -13.44
CA GLN A 168 -18.84 1.93 -14.54
C GLN A 168 -17.38 1.80 -14.92
N PHE A 169 -16.93 0.59 -15.19
CA PHE A 169 -15.53 0.31 -15.45
C PHE A 169 -15.34 -0.72 -16.57
N THR A 170 -14.16 -0.71 -17.19
CA THR A 170 -13.67 -1.78 -18.06
C THR A 170 -12.18 -1.97 -17.85
N VAL A 171 -11.79 -3.20 -17.54
CA VAL A 171 -10.41 -3.64 -17.33
C VAL A 171 -9.98 -4.46 -18.55
N SER A 172 -8.82 -4.14 -19.12
CA SER A 172 -8.15 -5.00 -20.09
C SER A 172 -7.22 -5.96 -19.36
N ASP A 173 -7.43 -7.25 -19.57
CA ASP A 173 -6.59 -8.30 -18.99
C ASP A 173 -6.23 -9.35 -20.06
N PRO A 174 -5.27 -9.04 -20.95
CA PRO A 174 -4.89 -9.97 -22.02
C PRO A 174 -4.13 -11.20 -21.52
N ASN A 175 -3.60 -11.18 -20.28
CA ASN A 175 -2.74 -12.23 -19.73
C ASN A 175 -3.40 -13.03 -18.61
N SER A 176 -4.67 -12.78 -18.29
CA SER A 176 -5.39 -13.48 -17.21
C SER A 176 -4.73 -13.27 -15.84
N GLU A 177 -4.23 -12.07 -15.60
CA GLU A 177 -3.63 -11.64 -14.33
C GLU A 177 -4.61 -10.84 -13.47
N PHE A 178 -5.82 -10.52 -13.94
CA PHE A 178 -6.84 -9.82 -13.14
C PHE A 178 -7.45 -10.74 -12.08
N THR A 179 -7.45 -10.27 -10.82
CA THR A 179 -8.17 -10.91 -9.73
C THR A 179 -9.47 -10.17 -9.45
N SER A 180 -9.36 -8.89 -9.16
CA SER A 180 -10.50 -8.07 -8.76
C SER A 180 -10.25 -6.59 -9.01
N LEU A 181 -11.35 -5.84 -8.98
CA LEU A 181 -11.38 -4.40 -8.97
C LEU A 181 -12.01 -3.95 -7.66
N GLU A 182 -11.42 -2.97 -7.03
CA GLU A 182 -11.93 -2.33 -5.83
C GLU A 182 -12.31 -0.89 -6.12
N VAL A 183 -13.43 -0.46 -5.54
CA VAL A 183 -13.86 0.93 -5.56
C VAL A 183 -14.02 1.39 -4.13
N ILE A 184 -13.15 2.29 -3.70
CA ILE A 184 -13.21 2.95 -2.40
C ILE A 184 -13.99 4.24 -2.59
N PHE A 185 -15.15 4.35 -1.96
CA PHE A 185 -15.92 5.59 -1.88
C PHE A 185 -15.54 6.30 -0.60
N ARG A 186 -14.42 7.04 -0.62
CA ARG A 186 -13.88 7.72 0.56
C ARG A 186 -14.59 9.05 0.75
N ASN A 187 -15.36 9.20 1.82
CA ASN A 187 -15.96 10.48 2.18
C ASN A 187 -14.96 11.28 3.03
N THR A 188 -14.47 12.40 2.49
CA THR A 188 -13.45 13.25 3.13
C THR A 188 -14.03 14.18 4.20
N ASP A 189 -15.36 14.36 4.24
CA ASP A 189 -16.06 15.15 5.25
C ASP A 189 -16.61 14.29 6.41
N ALA A 190 -16.87 13.00 6.14
CA ALA A 190 -17.53 12.08 7.06
C ALA A 190 -17.06 10.63 6.88
N ALA A 191 -15.97 10.27 7.55
CA ALA A 191 -15.30 8.97 7.44
C ALA A 191 -16.21 7.74 7.64
N TRP A 192 -17.27 7.83 8.47
CA TRP A 192 -18.23 6.74 8.68
C TRP A 192 -19.01 6.35 7.43
N ALA A 193 -19.04 7.22 6.43
CA ALA A 193 -19.66 6.96 5.14
C ALA A 193 -18.67 6.38 4.11
N THR A 194 -17.40 6.19 4.46
CA THR A 194 -16.43 5.53 3.60
C THR A 194 -16.77 4.05 3.45
N GLU A 195 -16.76 3.54 2.22
CA GLU A 195 -17.00 2.13 1.95
C GLU A 195 -16.21 1.63 0.74
N THR A 196 -15.62 0.44 0.87
CA THR A 196 -14.98 -0.28 -0.24
C THR A 196 -15.93 -1.30 -0.84
N LYS A 197 -15.98 -1.37 -2.17
CA LYS A 197 -16.76 -2.34 -2.93
C LYS A 197 -15.88 -3.09 -3.93
N THR A 198 -15.99 -4.41 -3.97
CA THR A 198 -15.18 -5.24 -4.86
C THR A 198 -16.00 -5.82 -6.02
N SER A 199 -15.36 -6.03 -7.18
CA SER A 199 -15.90 -6.75 -8.33
C SER A 199 -14.85 -7.69 -8.93
N THR A 200 -15.25 -8.89 -9.32
CA THR A 200 -14.39 -9.85 -10.05
C THR A 200 -14.70 -9.90 -11.54
N ALA A 201 -15.55 -9.00 -12.04
CA ALA A 201 -15.80 -8.85 -13.46
C ALA A 201 -14.78 -7.88 -14.06
N THR A 202 -14.39 -8.08 -15.33
CA THR A 202 -13.54 -7.13 -16.08
C THR A 202 -14.36 -6.01 -16.74
N ASN A 203 -15.69 -6.07 -16.68
CA ASN A 203 -16.58 -5.02 -17.14
C ASN A 203 -17.85 -5.04 -16.29
N GLY A 204 -18.25 -3.89 -15.77
CA GLY A 204 -19.46 -3.83 -14.96
C GLY A 204 -19.74 -2.47 -14.36
N ASN A 205 -20.56 -2.51 -13.31
CA ASN A 205 -20.87 -1.36 -12.48
C ASN A 205 -20.77 -1.73 -11.01
N VAL A 206 -20.21 -0.81 -10.24
CA VAL A 206 -20.21 -0.80 -8.78
C VAL A 206 -21.13 0.33 -8.33
N LYS A 207 -21.86 0.11 -7.23
CA LYS A 207 -22.82 1.07 -6.68
C LYS A 207 -22.57 1.30 -5.21
N TYR A 208 -22.80 2.53 -4.79
CA TYR A 208 -22.69 2.97 -3.41
C TYR A 208 -23.87 3.88 -3.07
N SER A 209 -24.35 3.81 -1.84
CA SER A 209 -25.32 4.78 -1.34
C SER A 209 -25.27 4.92 0.17
N ALA A 210 -25.23 6.17 0.65
CA ALA A 210 -25.26 6.51 2.06
C ALA A 210 -26.13 7.74 2.31
N GLY A 211 -26.95 7.70 3.36
CA GLY A 211 -27.88 8.78 3.70
C GLY A 211 -27.28 9.78 4.68
N GLY A 212 -27.62 11.07 4.55
CA GLY A 212 -27.16 12.12 5.46
C GLY A 212 -25.84 12.79 5.05
N VAL A 213 -25.29 12.42 3.89
CA VAL A 213 -23.98 12.83 3.35
C VAL A 213 -24.10 13.46 1.96
N GLY A 214 -25.30 13.91 1.60
CA GLY A 214 -25.47 14.70 0.38
C GLY A 214 -24.85 16.09 0.55
N GLY A 215 -24.00 16.46 -0.40
CA GLY A 215 -23.17 17.68 -0.38
C GLY A 215 -21.76 17.46 0.15
N ASP A 216 -21.44 16.27 0.65
CA ASP A 216 -20.09 15.91 1.09
C ASP A 216 -19.18 15.62 -0.11
N THR A 217 -17.88 15.78 0.09
CA THR A 217 -16.83 15.54 -0.91
C THR A 217 -16.31 14.11 -0.79
N TYR A 218 -16.29 13.42 -1.92
CA TYR A 218 -15.80 12.06 -2.06
C TYR A 218 -14.55 12.00 -2.93
N GLU A 219 -13.61 11.15 -2.52
CA GLU A 219 -12.59 10.57 -3.39
C GLU A 219 -13.02 9.15 -3.75
N ILE A 220 -13.31 8.93 -5.03
CA ILE A 220 -13.68 7.63 -5.58
C ILE A 220 -12.43 7.03 -6.19
N VAL A 221 -11.81 6.10 -5.47
CA VAL A 221 -10.56 5.42 -5.86
C VAL A 221 -10.92 4.09 -6.51
N VAL A 222 -10.54 3.89 -7.76
CA VAL A 222 -10.77 2.65 -8.51
C VAL A 222 -9.44 1.93 -8.69
N ARG A 223 -9.28 0.78 -8.05
CA ARG A 223 -8.04 -0.02 -8.03
C ARG A 223 -8.21 -1.32 -8.80
N VAL A 224 -7.21 -1.69 -9.58
CA VAL A 224 -7.14 -2.97 -10.29
C VAL A 224 -6.09 -3.83 -9.62
N LEU A 225 -6.50 -5.00 -9.12
CA LEU A 225 -5.64 -5.94 -8.41
C LEU A 225 -5.26 -7.11 -9.31
N ASP A 226 -3.98 -7.48 -9.32
CA ASP A 226 -3.47 -8.64 -10.03
C ASP A 226 -3.62 -9.95 -9.23
N THR A 227 -3.11 -11.06 -9.78
CA THR A 227 -3.12 -12.40 -9.14
C THR A 227 -2.27 -12.51 -7.88
N ASP A 228 -1.37 -11.55 -7.64
CA ASP A 228 -0.58 -11.45 -6.42
C ASP A 228 -1.29 -10.58 -5.36
N GLY A 229 -2.49 -10.07 -5.67
CA GLY A 229 -3.27 -9.17 -4.80
C GLY A 229 -2.79 -7.72 -4.84
N ILE A 230 -1.83 -7.38 -5.71
CA ILE A 230 -1.21 -6.06 -5.75
C ILE A 230 -2.03 -5.12 -6.63
N VAL A 231 -2.18 -3.88 -6.19
CA VAL A 231 -2.72 -2.78 -7.01
C VAL A 231 -1.73 -2.46 -8.13
N VAL A 232 -2.13 -2.69 -9.37
CA VAL A 232 -1.30 -2.49 -10.57
C VAL A 232 -1.79 -1.39 -11.49
N ASP A 233 -2.99 -0.85 -11.23
CA ASP A 233 -3.52 0.33 -11.88
C ASP A 233 -4.52 1.00 -10.94
N GLU A 234 -4.55 2.32 -10.93
CA GLU A 234 -5.40 3.12 -10.05
C GLU A 234 -5.90 4.38 -10.74
N GLN A 235 -7.15 4.75 -10.46
CA GLN A 235 -7.68 6.06 -10.79
C GLN A 235 -8.44 6.67 -9.63
N VAL A 236 -8.08 7.89 -9.27
CA VAL A 236 -8.80 8.70 -8.26
C VAL A 236 -9.69 9.72 -8.97
N ILE A 237 -10.95 9.80 -8.54
CA ILE A 237 -11.94 10.76 -9.05
C ILE A 237 -12.54 11.49 -7.86
N THR A 238 -12.38 12.81 -7.79
CA THR A 238 -13.01 13.63 -6.76
C THR A 238 -14.36 14.15 -7.24
N ASP A 239 -15.37 14.09 -6.38
CA ASP A 239 -16.72 14.57 -6.66
C ASP A 239 -17.40 15.11 -5.39
N VAL A 240 -18.32 16.05 -5.54
CA VAL A 240 -19.21 16.50 -4.45
C VAL A 240 -20.57 15.86 -4.68
N ALA A 241 -21.09 15.15 -3.68
CA ALA A 241 -22.35 14.40 -3.77
C ALA A 241 -23.57 15.35 -3.92
N ASP A 242 -23.75 15.95 -5.08
CA ASP A 242 -24.75 16.99 -5.38
C ASP A 242 -25.73 16.61 -6.51
N GLY A 243 -25.51 15.46 -7.15
CA GLY A 243 -26.29 14.91 -8.25
C GLY A 243 -25.77 15.29 -9.63
N THR A 244 -24.56 15.88 -9.72
CA THR A 244 -23.87 16.23 -10.95
C THR A 244 -22.67 15.32 -11.16
N ASP A 245 -22.51 14.74 -12.34
CA ASP A 245 -21.34 13.91 -12.64
C ASP A 245 -20.03 14.74 -12.60
N PRO A 246 -18.90 14.17 -12.14
CA PRO A 246 -17.59 14.84 -12.11
C PRO A 246 -16.97 15.09 -13.50
#